data_AF-A0A821AL91-F1
#
_entry.id   AF-A0A821AL91-F1
#
_cell.length_a   1.000
_cell.length_b   1.000
_cell.length_c   1.000
_cell.angle_alpha   90.00
_cell.angle_beta   90.00
_cell.angle_gamma   90.00
#
_symmetry.space_group_name_H-M   'P 1'
#
loop_
_entity.id
_entity.type
_entity.pdbx_description
1 polymer ?
#
loop_
_entity_poly.entity_id
_entity_poly.type
_entity_poly.pdbx_seq_one_letter_code
_entity_poly.pdbx_strand_id
1 'polypeptide(L)'
;CSNNTVSIHSPIEITFEKLSLQYPTTLSCPCTQSSIRHDQFLLLDLYYRPICTSQFVNQTFISSLYDDKMSDCYSLDYRIMAVSHFQLIALLCRTIKEMISDALEEFTTRKIVTNQVLSHSIFNAQIAALVEQLKSTIIANIKHINDFLLFNIVENRIYLGLRTNYFIQAVPRAPTNKFIPAKYKTLNSMCSCLTNNNCVHQAGIYNSTGCTGV
;
A
#
# COMPACT_ATOMS: atom_id res chain seq x y z
N CYS A 1 -17.56 -62.59 -11.61
CA CYS A 1 -16.57 -61.80 -10.84
C CYS A 1 -17.32 -60.94 -9.84
N SER A 2 -17.17 -61.19 -8.55
CA SER A 2 -17.77 -60.36 -7.51
C SER A 2 -16.91 -59.11 -7.32
N ASN A 3 -17.47 -57.92 -7.56
CA ASN A 3 -16.80 -56.65 -7.29
C ASN A 3 -16.83 -56.42 -5.77
N ASN A 4 -15.73 -56.73 -5.08
CA ASN A 4 -15.60 -56.48 -3.65
C ASN A 4 -15.10 -55.05 -3.44
N THR A 5 -15.95 -54.19 -2.87
CA THR A 5 -15.58 -52.85 -2.43
C THR A 5 -14.96 -52.92 -1.03
N VAL A 6 -13.77 -52.36 -0.86
CA VAL A 6 -13.11 -52.23 0.45
C VAL A 6 -13.24 -50.79 0.93
N SER A 7 -13.68 -50.59 2.18
CA SER A 7 -13.83 -49.27 2.78
C SER A 7 -12.81 -49.05 3.88
N ILE A 8 -12.17 -47.89 3.87
CA ILE A 8 -11.20 -47.45 4.89
C ILE A 8 -11.74 -46.16 5.50
N HIS A 9 -11.87 -46.11 6.82
CA HIS A 9 -12.40 -44.94 7.52
C HIS A 9 -11.28 -44.00 7.96
N SER A 10 -11.45 -42.70 7.70
CA SER A 10 -10.54 -41.61 8.09
C SER A 10 -9.05 -41.93 7.87
N PRO A 11 -8.63 -42.27 6.64
CA PRO A 11 -7.24 -42.57 6.36
C PRO A 11 -6.35 -41.35 6.62
N ILE A 12 -5.13 -41.59 7.10
CA ILE A 12 -4.08 -40.55 7.11
C ILE A 12 -3.69 -40.18 5.68
N GLU A 13 -3.16 -38.97 5.49
CA GLU A 13 -2.77 -38.41 4.19
C GLU A 13 -1.90 -39.38 3.36
N ILE A 14 -0.84 -39.94 3.96
CA ILE A 14 0.08 -40.87 3.27
C ILE A 14 -0.66 -42.10 2.71
N THR A 15 -1.66 -42.60 3.43
CA THR A 15 -2.48 -43.75 2.98
C THR A 15 -3.37 -43.34 1.82
N PHE A 16 -4.02 -42.18 1.90
CA PHE A 16 -4.82 -41.65 0.80
C PHE A 16 -3.97 -41.43 -0.46
N GLU A 17 -2.80 -40.82 -0.34
CA GLU A 17 -1.90 -40.56 -1.49
C GLU A 17 -1.42 -41.86 -2.16
N LYS A 18 -1.10 -42.89 -1.37
CA LYS A 18 -0.74 -44.20 -1.94
C LYS A 18 -1.91 -44.84 -2.69
N LEU A 19 -3.11 -44.80 -2.11
CA LEU A 19 -4.31 -45.37 -2.72
C LEU A 19 -4.75 -44.58 -3.96
N SER A 20 -4.58 -43.26 -3.98
CA SER A 20 -4.94 -42.41 -5.13
C SER A 20 -4.06 -42.72 -6.34
N LEU A 21 -2.78 -43.03 -6.11
CA LEU A 21 -1.86 -43.49 -7.16
C LEU A 21 -2.18 -44.91 -7.64
N GLN A 22 -2.58 -45.80 -6.74
CA GLN A 22 -2.86 -47.19 -7.06
C GLN A 22 -4.22 -47.39 -7.76
N TYR A 23 -5.21 -46.55 -7.43
CA TYR A 23 -6.60 -46.67 -7.90
C TYR A 23 -7.18 -45.34 -8.42
N PRO A 24 -6.55 -44.68 -9.41
CA PRO A 24 -6.87 -43.31 -9.81
C PRO A 24 -8.29 -43.11 -10.38
N THR A 25 -8.90 -44.15 -10.96
CA THR A 25 -10.22 -44.08 -11.60
C THR A 25 -11.35 -44.64 -10.74
N THR A 26 -11.03 -45.40 -9.69
CA THR A 26 -12.01 -46.13 -8.88
C THR A 26 -12.02 -45.73 -7.41
N LEU A 27 -10.98 -45.05 -6.93
CA LEU A 27 -10.95 -44.51 -5.57
C LEU A 27 -11.96 -43.38 -5.43
N SER A 28 -12.79 -43.46 -4.39
CA SER A 28 -13.68 -42.39 -3.96
C SER A 28 -13.44 -42.13 -2.47
N CYS A 29 -13.13 -40.89 -2.11
CA CYS A 29 -12.86 -40.48 -0.75
C CYS A 29 -13.68 -39.22 -0.43
N PRO A 30 -14.97 -39.38 -0.10
CA PRO A 30 -15.83 -38.25 0.21
C PRO A 30 -15.40 -37.57 1.52
N CYS A 31 -15.44 -36.24 1.54
CA CYS A 31 -15.16 -35.48 2.74
C CYS A 31 -16.31 -35.60 3.75
N THR A 32 -15.99 -35.74 5.04
CA THR A 32 -16.98 -35.61 6.13
C THR A 32 -17.40 -34.16 6.34
N GLN A 33 -16.49 -33.21 6.08
CA GLN A 33 -16.73 -31.78 6.06
C GLN A 33 -16.39 -31.25 4.67
N SER A 34 -17.37 -30.75 3.94
CA SER A 34 -17.17 -30.28 2.56
C SER A 34 -16.61 -28.87 2.46
N SER A 35 -16.43 -28.17 3.59
CA SER A 35 -16.01 -26.77 3.59
C SER A 35 -15.19 -26.41 4.83
N ILE A 36 -13.99 -25.87 4.61
CA ILE A 36 -13.03 -25.51 5.67
C ILE A 36 -12.59 -24.06 5.43
N ARG A 37 -12.58 -23.22 6.48
CA ARG A 37 -12.11 -21.84 6.37
C ARG A 37 -10.59 -21.80 6.23
N HIS A 38 -10.09 -20.81 5.49
CA HIS A 38 -8.66 -20.64 5.26
C HIS A 38 -7.87 -20.47 6.56
N ASP A 39 -8.43 -19.76 7.55
CA ASP A 39 -7.81 -19.56 8.87
C ASP A 39 -7.56 -20.85 9.69
N GLN A 40 -8.18 -21.97 9.31
CA GLN A 40 -7.99 -23.25 9.99
C GLN A 40 -6.72 -24.00 9.55
N PHE A 41 -6.14 -23.62 8.41
CA PHE A 41 -5.00 -24.31 7.82
C PHE A 41 -3.92 -23.38 7.24
N LEU A 42 -4.16 -22.07 7.19
CA LEU A 42 -3.17 -21.08 6.77
C LEU A 42 -2.83 -20.12 7.91
N LEU A 43 -1.53 -19.86 8.05
CA LEU A 43 -0.99 -18.78 8.85
C LEU A 43 -0.27 -17.80 7.91
N LEU A 44 -0.63 -16.52 7.97
CA LEU A 44 -0.06 -15.47 7.14
C LEU A 44 0.58 -14.41 8.03
N ASP A 45 1.90 -14.25 7.91
CA ASP A 45 2.66 -13.23 8.61
C ASP A 45 2.88 -12.00 7.71
N LEU A 46 2.53 -10.82 8.24
CA LEU A 46 2.61 -9.56 7.52
C LEU A 46 3.81 -8.73 7.99
N TYR A 47 4.58 -8.24 7.02
CA TYR A 47 5.73 -7.37 7.27
C TYR A 47 5.56 -6.05 6.54
N TYR A 48 5.35 -4.98 7.31
CA TYR A 48 5.27 -3.63 6.76
C TYR A 48 6.66 -3.04 6.56
N ARG A 49 6.77 -2.09 5.63
CA ARG A 49 8.01 -1.33 5.41
C ARG A 49 8.40 -0.58 6.70
N PRO A 50 9.71 -0.49 7.03
CA PRO A 50 10.18 0.15 8.26
C PRO A 50 9.67 1.58 8.48
N ILE A 51 9.48 2.35 7.40
CA ILE A 51 8.96 3.72 7.48
C ILE A 51 7.57 3.76 8.16
N CYS A 52 6.72 2.76 7.91
CA CYS A 52 5.37 2.65 8.46
C CYS A 52 5.31 2.17 9.92
N THR A 53 6.46 1.79 10.50
CA THR A 53 6.59 1.41 11.91
C THR A 53 7.58 2.32 12.66
N SER A 54 8.17 3.30 11.97
CA SER A 54 9.13 4.25 12.53
C SER A 54 8.45 5.46 13.20
N GLN A 55 9.25 6.29 13.86
CA GLN A 55 8.80 7.58 14.41
C GLN A 55 8.26 8.54 13.33
N PHE A 56 8.59 8.35 12.05
CA PHE A 56 8.21 9.28 10.98
C PHE A 56 6.70 9.32 10.69
N VAL A 57 5.95 8.32 11.15
CA VAL A 57 4.48 8.29 11.05
C VAL A 57 3.79 8.66 12.37
N ASN A 58 4.56 8.97 13.41
CA ASN A 58 4.04 9.32 14.72
C ASN A 58 3.62 10.80 14.77
N GLN A 59 2.43 11.07 15.31
CA GLN A 59 1.90 12.44 15.37
C GLN A 59 2.76 13.38 16.22
N THR A 60 3.38 12.90 17.31
CA THR A 60 4.28 13.68 18.15
C THR A 60 5.51 14.14 17.37
N PHE A 61 6.11 13.25 16.58
CA PHE A 61 7.23 13.61 15.69
C PHE A 61 6.78 14.64 14.65
N ILE A 62 5.67 14.37 13.95
CA ILE A 62 5.14 15.26 12.91
C ILE A 62 4.86 16.66 13.47
N SER A 63 4.22 16.75 14.63
CA SER A 63 3.92 18.02 15.28
C SER A 63 5.18 18.76 15.74
N SER A 64 6.25 18.04 16.10
CA SER A 64 7.52 18.65 16.50
C SER A 64 8.26 19.36 15.37
N LEU A 65 7.90 19.07 14.10
CA LEU A 65 8.48 19.73 12.93
C LEU A 65 7.84 21.09 12.63
N TYR A 66 6.74 21.44 13.31
CA TYR A 66 6.09 22.73 13.15
C TYR A 66 6.88 23.82 13.89
N ASP A 67 7.21 24.89 13.16
CA ASP A 67 7.86 26.09 13.69
C ASP A 67 7.06 27.32 13.22
N ASP A 68 6.50 28.07 14.18
CA ASP A 68 5.69 29.26 13.95
C ASP A 68 6.51 30.45 13.41
N LYS A 69 7.83 30.40 13.56
CA LYS A 69 8.76 31.43 13.04
C LYS A 69 9.22 31.12 11.63
N MET A 70 8.80 30.00 11.07
CA MET A 70 9.26 29.62 9.75
C MET A 70 8.64 30.48 8.66
N SER A 71 9.47 30.85 7.69
CA SER A 71 9.15 31.92 6.76
C SER A 71 9.12 31.42 5.32
N ASP A 72 8.14 31.89 4.55
CA ASP A 72 7.94 31.56 3.13
C ASP A 72 8.99 32.15 2.18
N CYS A 73 9.99 32.85 2.72
CA CYS A 73 11.03 33.53 1.97
C CYS A 73 11.87 32.59 1.12
N TYR A 74 12.06 31.36 1.60
CA TYR A 74 12.72 30.29 0.88
C TYR A 74 11.68 29.22 0.56
N SER A 75 11.04 29.33 -0.61
CA SER A 75 10.00 28.39 -1.07
C SER A 75 10.48 26.93 -1.18
N LEU A 76 11.81 26.72 -1.23
CA LEU A 76 12.48 25.42 -1.25
C LEU A 76 12.97 24.96 0.12
N ASP A 77 12.72 25.72 1.19
CA ASP A 77 13.05 25.26 2.53
C ASP A 77 12.20 24.06 2.91
N TYR A 78 12.82 22.90 3.04
CA TYR A 78 12.09 21.65 3.26
C TYR A 78 11.27 21.68 4.54
N ARG A 79 11.70 22.43 5.55
CA ARG A 79 11.02 22.46 6.84
C ARG A 79 9.58 22.96 6.71
N ILE A 80 9.26 23.87 5.76
CA ILE A 80 7.89 24.40 5.57
C ILE A 80 6.92 23.38 4.97
N MET A 81 7.44 22.29 4.39
CA MET A 81 6.66 21.22 3.75
C MET A 81 6.81 19.88 4.46
N ALA A 82 7.79 19.76 5.37
CA ALA A 82 8.11 18.53 6.09
C ALA A 82 6.89 17.97 6.83
N VAL A 83 6.16 18.82 7.57
CA VAL A 83 4.93 18.41 8.27
C VAL A 83 3.94 17.74 7.32
N SER A 84 3.63 18.37 6.18
CA SER A 84 2.68 17.82 5.20
C SER A 84 3.20 16.56 4.53
N HIS A 85 4.51 16.45 4.27
CA HIS A 85 5.11 15.26 3.67
C HIS A 85 5.04 14.07 4.64
N PHE A 86 5.39 14.25 5.91
CA PHE A 86 5.28 13.18 6.90
C PHE A 86 3.82 12.84 7.25
N GLN A 87 2.89 13.81 7.21
CA GLN A 87 1.46 13.54 7.28
C GLN A 87 0.98 12.65 6.12
N LEU A 88 1.44 12.92 4.89
CA LEU A 88 1.13 12.09 3.74
C LEU A 88 1.69 10.67 3.90
N ILE A 89 2.94 10.53 4.38
CA ILE A 89 3.55 9.22 4.64
C ILE A 89 2.74 8.47 5.73
N ALA A 90 2.36 9.14 6.81
CA ALA A 90 1.55 8.54 7.87
C ALA A 90 0.19 8.07 7.36
N LEU A 91 -0.49 8.92 6.58
CA LEU A 91 -1.76 8.57 5.94
C LEU A 91 -1.61 7.35 5.03
N LEU A 92 -0.63 7.37 4.12
CA LEU A 92 -0.33 6.25 3.22
C LEU A 92 -0.09 4.95 3.99
N CYS A 93 0.75 4.99 5.02
CA CYS A 93 1.04 3.84 5.85
C CYS A 93 -0.20 3.30 6.56
N ARG A 94 -1.06 4.18 7.10
CA ARG A 94 -2.34 3.78 7.71
C ARG A 94 -3.27 3.13 6.68
N THR A 95 -3.48 3.78 5.54
CA THR A 95 -4.37 3.28 4.48
C THR A 95 -3.91 1.92 3.95
N ILE A 96 -2.60 1.71 3.76
CA ILE A 96 -2.06 0.41 3.34
C ILE A 96 -2.29 -0.65 4.42
N LYS A 97 -2.11 -0.32 5.70
CA LYS A 97 -2.34 -1.26 6.81
C LYS A 97 -3.81 -1.68 6.88
N GLU A 98 -4.73 -0.73 6.82
CA GLU A 98 -6.18 -0.97 6.81
C GLU A 98 -6.56 -1.85 5.62
N MET A 99 -6.14 -1.48 4.40
CA MET A 99 -6.40 -2.28 3.19
C MET A 99 -5.91 -3.72 3.28
N ILE A 100 -4.69 -3.93 3.80
CA ILE A 100 -4.14 -5.28 3.96
C ILE A 100 -4.91 -6.05 5.04
N SER A 101 -5.30 -5.39 6.13
CA SER A 101 -6.11 -6.00 7.20
C SER A 101 -7.45 -6.47 6.65
N ASP A 102 -8.16 -5.61 5.93
CA ASP A 102 -9.47 -5.91 5.33
C ASP A 102 -9.37 -7.07 4.33
N ALA A 103 -8.36 -7.02 3.45
CA ALA A 103 -8.12 -8.09 2.48
C ALA A 103 -7.78 -9.42 3.15
N LEU A 104 -7.04 -9.40 4.27
CA LEU A 104 -6.70 -10.59 5.02
C LEU A 104 -7.91 -11.15 5.77
N GLU A 105 -8.74 -10.31 6.38
CA GLU A 105 -9.99 -10.72 7.03
C GLU A 105 -10.94 -11.39 6.02
N GLU A 106 -11.12 -10.79 4.85
CA GLU A 106 -11.90 -11.40 3.78
C GLU A 106 -11.29 -12.73 3.31
N PHE A 107 -9.97 -12.76 3.11
CA PHE A 107 -9.28 -13.97 2.65
C PHE A 107 -9.38 -15.12 3.65
N THR A 108 -9.23 -14.85 4.94
CA THR A 108 -9.20 -15.86 6.02
C THR A 108 -10.58 -16.44 6.32
N THR A 109 -11.64 -15.65 6.14
CA THR A 109 -13.04 -16.08 6.34
C THR A 109 -13.61 -16.88 5.17
N ARG A 110 -13.01 -16.76 3.97
CA ARG A 110 -13.32 -17.61 2.82
C ARG A 110 -13.03 -19.08 3.11
N LYS A 111 -13.73 -19.94 2.38
CA LYS A 111 -13.67 -21.39 2.55
C LYS A 111 -13.24 -22.09 1.28
N ILE A 112 -12.40 -23.11 1.43
CA ILE A 112 -12.24 -24.12 0.39
C ILE A 112 -13.46 -25.06 0.45
N VAL A 113 -14.03 -25.38 -0.71
CA VAL A 113 -15.22 -26.24 -0.82
C VAL A 113 -14.88 -27.42 -1.72
N THR A 114 -14.98 -28.63 -1.17
CA THR A 114 -14.75 -29.86 -1.91
C THR A 114 -15.56 -31.01 -1.32
N ASN A 115 -16.11 -31.85 -2.19
CA ASN A 115 -16.86 -33.04 -1.77
C ASN A 115 -15.97 -34.29 -1.71
N GLN A 116 -14.74 -34.19 -2.22
CA GLN A 116 -13.75 -35.27 -2.26
C GLN A 116 -12.43 -34.77 -1.67
N VAL A 117 -11.67 -35.66 -1.05
CA VAL A 117 -10.33 -35.32 -0.55
C VAL A 117 -9.45 -34.90 -1.72
N LEU A 118 -8.78 -33.76 -1.56
CA LEU A 118 -7.79 -33.27 -2.52
C LEU A 118 -6.45 -33.95 -2.24
N SER A 119 -5.70 -34.30 -3.29
CA SER A 119 -4.30 -34.65 -3.10
C SER A 119 -3.51 -33.44 -2.61
N HIS A 120 -2.42 -33.69 -1.91
CA HIS A 120 -1.49 -32.69 -1.41
C HIS A 120 -1.01 -31.75 -2.51
N SER A 121 -0.72 -32.29 -3.71
CA SER A 121 -0.30 -31.49 -4.87
C SER A 121 -1.40 -30.54 -5.35
N ILE A 122 -2.65 -31.01 -5.44
CA ILE A 122 -3.79 -30.19 -5.87
C ILE A 122 -4.12 -29.14 -4.81
N PHE A 123 -4.14 -29.54 -3.53
CA PHE A 123 -4.37 -28.64 -2.41
C PHE A 123 -3.34 -27.50 -2.41
N ASN A 124 -2.04 -27.82 -2.46
CA ASN A 124 -0.99 -26.81 -2.47
C ASN A 124 -1.04 -25.90 -3.71
N ALA A 125 -1.36 -26.44 -4.89
CA ALA A 125 -1.50 -25.64 -6.09
C ALA A 125 -2.68 -24.65 -5.99
N GLN A 126 -3.82 -25.10 -5.44
CA GLN A 126 -4.98 -24.24 -5.22
C GLN A 126 -4.67 -23.15 -4.19
N ILE A 127 -4.04 -23.50 -3.06
CA ILE A 127 -3.65 -22.54 -2.04
C ILE A 127 -2.65 -21.52 -2.58
N ALA A 128 -1.64 -21.95 -3.34
CA ALA A 128 -0.68 -21.04 -3.95
C ALA A 128 -1.37 -20.06 -4.90
N ALA A 129 -2.29 -20.52 -5.73
CA ALA A 129 -3.07 -19.67 -6.63
C ALA A 129 -3.92 -18.63 -5.87
N LEU A 130 -4.57 -19.05 -4.77
CA LEU A 130 -5.35 -18.16 -3.91
C LEU A 130 -4.49 -17.08 -3.25
N VAL A 131 -3.31 -17.45 -2.75
CA VAL A 131 -2.36 -16.50 -2.15
C VAL A 131 -1.80 -15.52 -3.19
N GLU A 132 -1.49 -15.98 -4.40
CA GLU A 132 -1.06 -15.09 -5.48
C GLU A 132 -2.17 -14.14 -5.93
N GLN A 133 -3.42 -14.60 -5.96
CA GLN A 133 -4.56 -13.73 -6.22
C GLN A 133 -4.70 -12.64 -5.15
N LEU A 134 -4.58 -13.00 -3.86
CA LEU A 134 -4.58 -12.03 -2.76
C LEU A 134 -3.50 -10.96 -2.94
N LYS A 135 -2.26 -11.39 -3.23
CA LYS A 135 -1.13 -10.47 -3.48
C LYS A 135 -1.42 -9.54 -4.65
N SER A 136 -1.90 -10.08 -5.77
CA SER A 136 -2.21 -9.30 -6.96
C SER A 136 -3.27 -8.24 -6.70
N THR A 137 -4.33 -8.59 -5.96
CA THR A 137 -5.39 -7.64 -5.59
C THR A 137 -4.84 -6.52 -4.71
N ILE A 138 -4.04 -6.84 -3.69
CA ILE A 138 -3.41 -5.84 -2.83
C ILE A 138 -2.50 -4.89 -3.64
N ILE A 139 -1.68 -5.43 -4.54
CA ILE A 139 -0.78 -4.63 -5.40
C ILE A 139 -1.58 -3.71 -6.32
N ALA A 140 -2.66 -4.21 -6.94
CA ALA A 140 -3.52 -3.42 -7.80
C ALA A 140 -4.16 -2.25 -7.02
N ASN A 141 -4.67 -2.51 -5.82
CA ASN A 141 -5.27 -1.48 -4.98
C ASN A 141 -4.26 -0.42 -4.53
N ILE A 142 -3.03 -0.81 -4.17
CA ILE A 142 -1.95 0.14 -3.88
C ILE A 142 -1.62 0.99 -5.11
N LYS A 143 -1.59 0.39 -6.30
CA LYS A 143 -1.36 1.13 -7.55
C LYS A 143 -2.46 2.18 -7.77
N HIS A 144 -3.72 1.84 -7.55
CA HIS A 144 -4.82 2.81 -7.65
C HIS A 144 -4.67 4.00 -6.69
N ILE A 145 -4.24 3.77 -5.45
CA ILE A 145 -3.94 4.85 -4.50
C ILE A 145 -2.81 5.73 -5.04
N ASN A 146 -1.73 5.12 -5.52
CA ASN A 146 -0.59 5.87 -6.05
C ASN A 146 -0.99 6.71 -7.29
N ASP A 147 -1.74 6.13 -8.22
CA ASP A 147 -2.23 6.82 -9.42
C ASP A 147 -3.15 7.98 -9.04
N PHE A 148 -4.05 7.79 -8.07
CA PHE A 148 -4.88 8.87 -7.54
C PHE A 148 -4.06 10.00 -6.91
N LEU A 149 -3.04 9.67 -6.12
CA LEU A 149 -2.16 10.67 -5.51
C LEU A 149 -1.37 11.44 -6.57
N LEU A 150 -0.78 10.75 -7.54
CA LEU A 150 -0.05 11.39 -8.64
C LEU A 150 -0.96 12.28 -9.47
N PHE A 151 -2.18 11.85 -9.78
CA PHE A 151 -3.17 12.68 -10.46
C PHE A 151 -3.47 13.97 -9.69
N ASN A 152 -3.62 13.88 -8.37
CA ASN A 152 -3.89 15.07 -7.55
C ASN A 152 -2.68 16.01 -7.40
N ILE A 153 -1.47 15.45 -7.33
CA ILE A 153 -0.22 16.22 -7.17
C ILE A 153 0.19 16.89 -8.49
N VAL A 154 0.03 16.18 -9.61
CA VAL A 154 0.58 16.57 -10.91
C VAL A 154 -0.47 17.20 -11.82
N GLU A 155 -1.65 16.59 -11.95
CA GLU A 155 -2.64 16.96 -12.98
C GLU A 155 -3.69 17.94 -12.47
N ASN A 156 -4.29 17.70 -11.30
CA ASN A 156 -5.39 18.54 -10.79
C ASN A 156 -4.96 19.96 -10.42
N ARG A 157 -3.66 20.25 -10.32
CA ARG A 157 -3.10 21.58 -9.99
C ARG A 157 -3.69 22.22 -8.72
N ILE A 158 -4.35 21.44 -7.88
CA ILE A 158 -4.88 21.89 -6.60
C ILE A 158 -3.69 22.26 -5.73
N TYR A 159 -3.77 23.42 -5.08
CA TYR A 159 -2.77 23.79 -4.10
C TYR A 159 -2.85 22.80 -2.92
N LEU A 160 -1.75 22.09 -2.67
CA LEU A 160 -1.61 21.18 -1.54
C LEU A 160 -0.52 21.71 -0.62
N GLY A 161 -0.64 21.43 0.69
CA GLY A 161 0.42 21.71 1.67
C GLY A 161 1.77 21.01 1.35
N LEU A 162 1.77 20.08 0.39
CA LEU A 162 2.96 19.46 -0.18
C LEU A 162 3.84 20.44 -0.97
N ARG A 163 3.27 21.57 -1.46
CA ARG A 163 3.95 22.65 -2.19
C ARG A 163 4.75 22.20 -3.42
N THR A 164 4.25 21.18 -4.11
CA THR A 164 4.88 20.59 -5.30
C THR A 164 4.63 21.39 -6.59
N ASN A 165 3.53 22.15 -6.64
CA ASN A 165 3.03 22.82 -7.85
C ASN A 165 2.88 24.35 -7.70
N TYR A 166 2.38 24.82 -6.56
CA TYR A 166 2.19 26.24 -6.23
C TYR A 166 2.64 26.54 -4.80
N PHE A 167 2.96 27.81 -4.55
CA PHE A 167 3.15 28.35 -3.21
C PHE A 167 2.24 29.57 -3.01
N ILE A 168 1.84 29.80 -1.77
CA ILE A 168 1.10 30.99 -1.38
C ILE A 168 2.12 32.08 -1.07
N GLN A 169 1.99 33.24 -1.71
CA GLN A 169 2.71 34.45 -1.32
C GLN A 169 1.75 35.36 -0.57
N ALA A 170 2.02 35.53 0.73
CA ALA A 170 1.43 36.60 1.52
C ALA A 170 2.08 37.92 1.11
N VAL A 171 1.30 38.86 0.59
CA VAL A 171 1.79 40.20 0.23
C VAL A 171 1.49 41.12 1.41
N PRO A 172 2.51 41.68 2.09
CA PRO A 172 2.28 42.59 3.20
C PRO A 172 1.38 43.75 2.75
N ARG A 173 0.29 43.99 3.49
CA ARG A 173 -0.69 45.07 3.26
C ARG A 173 -1.60 44.92 2.02
N ALA A 174 -1.62 43.76 1.35
CA ALA A 174 -2.62 43.47 0.32
C ALA A 174 -3.84 42.74 0.92
N PRO A 175 -5.06 42.94 0.37
CA PRO A 175 -6.27 42.24 0.84
C PRO A 175 -6.34 40.78 0.37
N THR A 176 -5.45 40.33 -0.53
CA THR A 176 -5.52 38.99 -1.13
C THR A 176 -4.15 38.32 -1.19
N ASN A 177 -4.14 37.02 -0.90
CA ASN A 177 -2.99 36.15 -1.10
C ASN A 177 -2.92 35.73 -2.58
N LYS A 178 -1.70 35.54 -3.10
CA LYS A 178 -1.49 35.07 -4.48
C LYS A 178 -0.98 33.63 -4.48
N PHE A 179 -1.57 32.81 -5.35
CA PHE A 179 -1.01 31.50 -5.72
C PHE A 179 0.02 31.69 -6.82
N ILE A 180 1.26 31.34 -6.54
CA ILE A 180 2.36 31.48 -7.48
C ILE A 180 2.81 30.08 -7.89
N PRO A 181 2.88 29.76 -9.20
CA PRO A 181 3.39 28.48 -9.63
C PRO A 181 4.86 28.35 -9.24
N ALA A 182 5.24 27.17 -8.76
CA ALA A 182 6.62 26.83 -8.46
C ALA A 182 7.47 26.94 -9.73
N LYS A 183 8.56 27.72 -9.66
CA LYS A 183 9.50 27.91 -10.75
C LYS A 183 10.92 27.76 -10.24
N TYR A 184 11.73 27.02 -10.98
CA TYR A 184 13.11 26.69 -10.61
C TYR A 184 14.06 27.06 -11.74
N LYS A 185 15.23 27.59 -11.39
CA LYS A 185 16.28 27.88 -12.37
C LYS A 185 17.00 26.57 -12.72
N THR A 186 17.16 26.29 -14.00
CA THR A 186 17.96 25.17 -14.51
C THR A 186 19.18 25.70 -15.26
N LEU A 187 20.10 24.83 -15.65
CA LEU A 187 21.31 25.21 -16.41
C LEU A 187 21.00 26.05 -17.66
N ASN A 188 19.91 25.75 -18.36
CA ASN A 188 19.61 26.34 -19.68
C ASN A 188 18.28 27.13 -19.74
N SER A 189 17.43 27.09 -18.71
CA SER A 189 16.14 27.79 -18.72
C SER A 189 15.51 27.92 -17.32
N MET A 190 14.33 28.56 -17.24
CA MET A 190 13.48 28.53 -16.06
C MET A 190 12.45 27.41 -16.23
N CYS A 191 12.50 26.43 -15.35
CA CYS A 191 11.51 25.38 -15.28
C CYS A 191 10.29 25.86 -14.47
N SER A 192 9.08 25.57 -14.94
CA SER A 192 7.84 25.98 -14.28
C SER A 192 6.91 24.80 -14.12
N CYS A 193 6.48 24.51 -12.89
CA CYS A 193 5.51 23.44 -12.60
C CYS A 193 4.13 23.71 -13.23
N LEU A 194 3.86 24.93 -13.72
CA LEU A 194 2.65 25.25 -14.49
C LEU A 194 2.67 24.67 -15.91
N THR A 195 3.84 24.47 -16.50
CA THR A 195 3.98 24.14 -17.93
C THR A 195 4.71 22.83 -18.15
N ASN A 196 5.40 22.32 -17.13
CA ASN A 196 6.16 21.08 -17.22
C ASN A 196 5.97 20.26 -15.93
N ASN A 197 5.42 19.06 -16.06
CA ASN A 197 5.20 18.14 -14.95
C ASN A 197 6.49 17.46 -14.47
N ASN A 198 7.55 17.47 -15.29
CA ASN A 198 8.88 16.97 -14.94
C ASN A 198 9.77 18.04 -14.30
N CYS A 199 9.15 19.09 -13.75
CA CYS A 199 9.84 20.20 -13.12
C CYS A 199 10.24 19.87 -11.68
N VAL A 200 11.31 19.09 -11.53
CA VAL A 200 11.84 18.67 -10.23
C VAL A 200 13.04 19.51 -9.82
N HIS A 201 13.10 19.87 -8.54
CA HIS A 201 14.24 20.56 -7.93
C HIS A 201 14.43 20.07 -6.49
N GLN A 202 15.68 19.99 -6.04
CA GLN A 202 16.00 19.57 -4.69
C GLN A 202 15.61 20.66 -3.67
N ALA A 203 14.91 20.27 -2.61
CA ALA A 203 14.66 21.10 -1.44
C ALA A 203 15.86 21.03 -0.47
N GLY A 204 16.02 22.05 0.37
CA GLY A 204 17.15 22.14 1.31
C GLY A 204 16.75 22.75 2.65
N ILE A 205 17.68 22.78 3.59
CA ILE A 205 17.52 23.54 4.86
C ILE A 205 18.35 24.81 4.71
N TYR A 206 17.71 25.97 4.77
CA TYR A 206 18.39 27.26 4.59
C TYR A 206 18.68 27.91 5.94
N ASN A 207 19.82 28.60 6.04
CA ASN A 207 20.37 29.08 7.32
C ASN A 207 19.58 30.26 7.94
N SER A 208 18.57 30.80 7.25
CA SER A 208 17.75 31.92 7.71
C SER A 208 16.32 31.48 8.00
N THR A 209 15.97 31.42 9.28
CA THR A 209 14.57 31.41 9.74
C THR A 209 14.03 32.84 9.62
N GLY A 210 13.59 33.24 8.42
CA GLY A 210 13.05 34.58 8.17
C GLY A 210 13.57 35.26 6.90
N CYS A 211 12.75 36.14 6.32
CA CYS A 211 13.19 37.15 5.36
C CYS A 211 14.03 38.18 6.10
N THR A 212 15.34 37.96 6.27
CA THR A 212 16.22 39.06 6.66
C THR A 212 16.41 39.97 5.46
N GLY A 213 15.61 41.03 5.38
CA GLY A 213 15.80 42.21 4.54
C GLY A 213 15.61 42.01 3.04
N VAL A 214 14.41 42.32 2.55
CA VAL A 214 14.24 43.04 1.27
C VAL A 214 13.95 44.49 1.60
#